data_AF-X0UY59-F1
#
_entry.id   AF-X0UY59-F1
#
_cell.length_a   1.000
_cell.length_b   1.000
_cell.length_c   1.000
_cell.angle_alpha   90.00
_cell.angle_beta   90.00
_cell.angle_gamma   90.00
#
_symmetry.space_group_name_H-M   'P 1'
#
loop_
_entity.id
_entity.type
_entity.pdbx_description
1 polymer ?
#
loop_
_entity_poly.entity_id
_entity_poly.type
_entity_poly.pdbx_seq_one_letter_code
_entity_poly.pdbx_strand_id
1 'polypeptide(L)'
;EPGAEGCVAAGSEKQADIPYLAIRQTLEKEQELRSWLMAKDTTETIKFRRTGAELKLLAGRAPNLDGLNPHVVLAEEVHAQNQDVIGVLKSAQGARQQPLWLGISTAGRNASGPAYDGWKSDQQVLEGKLRADRVFVAMYAADPGDEDNRFDPGVVEKLNPLYGISLNPTSLETE
;
A
#
# COMPACT_ATOMS: atom_id res chain seq x y z
N GLU A 1 7.71 -17.98 0.37
CA GLU A 1 9.05 -18.59 0.51
C GLU A 1 9.41 -18.73 1.99
N PRO A 2 10.07 -19.82 2.44
CA PRO A 2 10.62 -19.89 3.80
C PRO A 2 11.63 -18.75 4.05
N GLY A 3 11.66 -18.19 5.26
CA GLY A 3 12.54 -17.05 5.57
C GLY A 3 12.21 -15.77 4.79
N ALA A 4 10.95 -15.59 4.40
CA ALA A 4 10.51 -14.37 3.75
C ALA A 4 10.59 -13.17 4.71
N GLU A 5 11.18 -12.07 4.26
CA GLU A 5 11.14 -10.80 4.96
C GLU A 5 9.97 -9.97 4.43
N GLY A 6 9.21 -9.36 5.32
CA GLY A 6 8.22 -8.35 5.02
C GLY A 6 8.64 -7.03 5.63
N CYS A 7 8.28 -5.91 5.01
CA CYS A 7 8.44 -4.60 5.63
C CYS A 7 7.21 -3.70 5.48
N VAL A 8 7.00 -2.86 6.47
CA VAL A 8 6.00 -1.79 6.46
C VAL A 8 6.72 -0.45 6.38
N ALA A 9 6.44 0.35 5.36
CA ALA A 9 7.05 1.65 5.13
C ALA A 9 5.97 2.73 5.01
N ALA A 10 6.17 3.88 5.64
CA ALA A 10 5.29 5.05 5.48
C ALA A 10 6.10 6.37 5.49
N GLY A 11 5.48 7.49 5.11
CA GLY A 11 6.14 8.80 5.07
C GLY A 11 6.64 9.27 6.44
N SER A 12 6.08 8.70 7.51
CA SER A 12 6.53 8.86 8.90
C SER A 12 6.34 7.57 9.69
N GLU A 13 7.08 7.42 10.79
CA GLU A 13 6.96 6.27 11.70
C GLU A 13 5.53 6.09 12.24
N LYS A 14 4.89 7.19 12.67
CA LYS A 14 3.50 7.19 13.15
C LYS A 14 2.49 6.66 12.13
N GLN A 15 2.74 6.92 10.83
CA GLN A 15 1.89 6.40 9.77
C GLN A 15 2.16 4.91 9.53
N ALA A 16 3.42 4.47 9.64
CA ALA A 16 3.78 3.07 9.47
C ALA A 16 3.23 2.19 10.61
N ASP A 17 3.08 2.77 11.81
CA ASP A 17 2.45 2.12 12.96
C ASP A 17 1.01 1.69 12.68
N ILE A 18 0.24 2.44 11.88
CA ILE A 18 -1.19 2.18 11.65
C ILE A 18 -1.41 0.76 11.06
N PRO A 19 -0.88 0.42 9.87
CA PRO A 19 -1.03 -0.92 9.34
C PRO A 19 -0.31 -1.98 10.19
N TYR A 20 0.83 -1.65 10.79
CA TYR A 20 1.57 -2.60 11.64
C TYR A 20 0.76 -3.01 12.88
N LEU A 21 0.14 -2.04 13.57
CA LEU A 21 -0.74 -2.29 14.71
C LEU A 21 -2.00 -3.04 14.29
N ALA A 22 -2.56 -2.76 13.11
CA ALA A 22 -3.71 -3.52 12.59
C ALA A 22 -3.36 -5.01 12.40
N ILE A 23 -2.17 -5.33 11.89
CA ILE A 23 -1.68 -6.72 11.76
C ILE A 23 -1.53 -7.36 13.15
N ARG A 24 -0.94 -6.64 14.12
CA ARG A 24 -0.80 -7.14 15.49
C ARG A 24 -2.15 -7.44 16.14
N GLN A 25 -3.10 -6.51 16.06
CA GLN A 25 -4.46 -6.67 16.58
C GLN A 25 -5.18 -7.85 15.92
N THR A 26 -4.95 -8.07 14.62
CA THR A 26 -5.51 -9.23 13.92
C THR A 26 -4.96 -10.53 14.49
N LEU A 27 -3.64 -10.63 14.71
CA LEU A 27 -3.02 -11.80 15.34
C LEU A 27 -3.47 -12.01 16.80
N GLU A 28 -3.78 -10.93 17.53
CA GLU A 28 -4.33 -11.02 18.89
C GLU A 28 -5.77 -11.53 18.92
N LYS A 29 -6.59 -11.18 17.93
CA LYS A 29 -7.97 -11.68 17.80
C LYS A 29 -7.98 -13.13 17.29
N GLU A 30 -7.14 -13.44 16.32
CA GLU A 30 -7.05 -14.76 15.67
C GLU A 30 -6.02 -15.67 16.35
N GLN A 31 -6.35 -16.15 17.56
CA GLN A 31 -5.44 -16.95 18.39
C GLN A 31 -5.02 -18.28 17.75
N GLU A 32 -5.88 -18.88 16.92
CA GLU A 32 -5.55 -20.09 16.15
C GLU A 32 -4.45 -19.80 15.13
N LEU A 33 -4.59 -18.71 14.37
CA LEU A 33 -3.58 -18.27 13.40
C LEU A 33 -2.26 -17.92 14.08
N ARG A 34 -2.30 -17.18 15.20
CA ARG A 34 -1.10 -16.83 15.97
C ARG A 34 -0.36 -18.06 16.47
N SER A 35 -1.09 -19.02 17.03
CA SER A 35 -0.54 -20.28 17.51
C SER A 35 0.05 -21.12 16.37
N TRP A 36 -0.68 -21.23 15.26
CA TRP A 36 -0.24 -21.98 14.08
C TRP A 36 1.04 -21.41 13.48
N LEU A 37 1.14 -20.09 13.32
CA LEU A 37 2.34 -19.41 12.83
C LEU A 37 3.49 -19.37 13.86
N MET A 38 3.22 -19.70 15.11
CA MET A 38 4.11 -19.45 16.26
C MET A 38 4.59 -17.99 16.28
N ALA A 39 3.64 -17.07 16.06
CA ALA A 39 3.91 -15.65 15.88
C ALA A 39 4.28 -14.97 17.21
N LYS A 40 5.37 -14.19 17.19
CA LYS A 40 5.80 -13.34 18.31
C LYS A 40 6.08 -11.94 17.81
N ASP A 41 5.39 -10.97 18.38
CA ASP A 41 5.44 -9.57 17.98
C ASP A 41 6.11 -8.68 19.04
N THR A 42 6.74 -7.61 18.58
CA THR A 42 7.25 -6.49 19.35
C THR A 42 6.65 -5.18 18.81
N THR A 43 7.12 -4.04 19.29
CA THR A 43 6.77 -2.73 18.73
C THR A 43 7.24 -2.54 17.29
N GLU A 44 8.27 -3.27 16.83
CA GLU A 44 8.91 -3.02 15.53
C GLU A 44 9.03 -4.28 14.65
N THR A 45 8.80 -5.48 15.18
CA THR A 45 8.95 -6.72 14.41
C THR A 45 7.95 -7.79 14.83
N ILE A 46 7.43 -8.53 13.85
CA ILE A 46 6.68 -9.77 14.06
C ILE A 46 7.47 -10.93 13.47
N LYS A 47 7.78 -11.95 14.29
CA LYS A 47 8.48 -13.16 13.87
C LYS A 47 7.52 -14.33 13.78
N PHE A 48 7.50 -15.01 12.64
CA PHE A 48 6.68 -16.19 12.37
C PHE A 48 7.56 -17.44 12.42
N ARG A 49 7.76 -18.01 13.62
CA ARG A 49 8.78 -19.06 13.82
C ARG A 49 8.53 -20.32 12.99
N ARG A 50 7.27 -20.65 12.69
CA ARG A 50 6.93 -21.82 11.86
C ARG A 50 7.52 -21.75 10.46
N THR A 51 7.57 -20.56 9.85
CA THR A 51 8.05 -20.36 8.47
C THR A 51 9.43 -19.72 8.40
N GLY A 52 9.95 -19.24 9.55
CA GLY A 52 11.16 -18.42 9.62
C GLY A 52 10.97 -17.01 9.06
N ALA A 53 9.74 -16.63 8.69
CA ALA A 53 9.46 -15.32 8.13
C ALA A 53 9.42 -14.24 9.22
N GLU A 54 9.61 -12.99 8.81
CA GLU A 54 9.50 -11.83 9.69
C GLU A 54 8.87 -10.65 8.97
N LEU A 55 8.18 -9.78 9.73
CA LEU A 55 7.67 -8.50 9.27
C LEU A 55 8.31 -7.40 10.12
N LYS A 56 8.97 -6.43 9.48
CA LYS A 56 9.66 -5.30 10.14
C LYS A 56 8.95 -3.99 9.86
N LEU A 57 8.78 -3.18 10.90
CA LEU A 57 8.38 -1.79 10.77
C LEU A 57 9.62 -0.95 10.38
N LEU A 58 9.56 -0.26 9.23
CA LEU A 58 10.61 0.66 8.83
C LEU A 58 10.30 2.05 9.39
N ALA A 59 10.74 2.30 10.61
CA ALA A 59 10.67 3.63 11.22
C ALA A 59 11.47 4.65 10.38
N GLY A 60 10.87 5.83 10.19
CA GLY A 60 11.30 6.95 9.34
C GLY A 60 12.75 6.98 8.84
N ARG A 61 12.91 7.05 7.51
CA ARG A 61 14.14 7.44 6.79
C ARG A 61 15.40 6.67 7.24
N ALA A 62 15.42 5.35 7.07
CA ALA A 62 16.65 4.60 7.26
C ALA A 62 17.64 4.86 6.10
N PRO A 63 18.87 5.36 6.37
CA PRO A 63 19.93 5.46 5.37
C PRO A 63 20.53 4.09 4.98
N ASN A 64 20.02 2.98 5.53
CA ASN A 64 20.57 1.63 5.36
C ASN A 64 19.48 0.63 4.94
N LEU A 65 18.80 0.90 3.81
CA LEU A 65 17.87 -0.06 3.19
C LEU A 65 18.61 -1.12 2.33
N ASP A 66 19.91 -0.93 2.08
CA ASP A 66 20.74 -1.73 1.15
C ASP A 66 21.00 -3.19 1.60
N GLY A 67 20.51 -3.61 2.77
CA GLY A 67 20.61 -4.99 3.27
C GLY A 67 19.28 -5.73 3.32
N LEU A 68 18.17 -5.10 2.94
CA LEU A 68 16.86 -5.73 2.99
C LEU A 68 16.69 -6.70 1.81
N ASN A 69 15.97 -7.81 2.05
CA ASN A 69 15.56 -8.72 0.99
C ASN A 69 14.04 -9.00 1.10
N PRO A 70 13.19 -7.95 0.98
CA PRO A 70 11.78 -8.06 1.25
C PRO A 70 11.10 -8.90 0.17
N HIS A 71 10.39 -9.93 0.59
CA HIS A 71 9.41 -10.63 -0.23
C HIS A 71 8.08 -9.89 -0.28
N VAL A 72 7.73 -9.13 0.77
CA VAL A 72 6.53 -8.28 0.80
C VAL A 72 6.89 -6.88 1.28
N VAL A 73 6.44 -5.85 0.56
CA VAL A 73 6.51 -4.45 1.00
C VAL A 73 5.08 -3.92 1.13
N LEU A 74 4.72 -3.42 2.30
CA LEU A 74 3.51 -2.63 2.53
C LEU A 74 3.90 -1.16 2.65
N ALA A 75 3.65 -0.39 1.60
CA ALA A 75 3.95 1.02 1.53
C ALA A 75 2.68 1.85 1.73
N GLU A 76 2.54 2.43 2.92
CA GLU A 76 1.44 3.33 3.30
C GLU A 76 1.79 4.77 2.90
N GLU A 77 0.77 5.54 2.50
CA GLU A 77 0.88 6.93 2.07
C GLU A 77 1.98 7.16 1.03
N VAL A 78 1.95 6.37 -0.05
CA VAL A 78 2.95 6.45 -1.14
C VAL A 78 3.10 7.86 -1.69
N HIS A 79 2.06 8.70 -1.69
CA HIS A 79 2.15 10.10 -2.11
C HIS A 79 3.11 10.95 -1.27
N ALA A 80 3.34 10.57 -0.01
CA ALA A 80 4.21 11.26 0.93
C ALA A 80 5.63 10.67 0.98
N GLN A 81 5.88 9.59 0.24
CA GLN A 81 7.17 8.91 0.18
C GLN A 81 8.16 9.62 -0.75
N ASN A 82 9.45 9.51 -0.42
CA ASN A 82 10.52 9.89 -1.34
C ASN A 82 10.74 8.78 -2.39
N GLN A 83 10.97 9.19 -3.63
CA GLN A 83 11.33 8.31 -4.74
C GLN A 83 12.55 7.44 -4.43
N ASP A 84 13.53 7.95 -3.69
CA ASP A 84 14.72 7.17 -3.28
C ASP A 84 14.34 5.96 -2.42
N VAL A 85 13.45 6.14 -1.45
CA VAL A 85 12.98 5.06 -0.56
C VAL A 85 12.24 3.99 -1.36
N ILE A 86 11.33 4.42 -2.24
CA ILE A 86 10.58 3.52 -3.12
C ILE A 86 11.55 2.77 -4.06
N GLY A 87 12.53 3.47 -4.62
CA GLY A 87 13.53 2.90 -5.52
C GLY A 87 14.38 1.83 -4.84
N VAL A 88 14.89 2.11 -3.63
CA VAL A 88 15.68 1.13 -2.88
C VAL A 88 14.84 -0.08 -2.49
N LEU A 89 13.60 0.10 -2.01
CA LEU A 89 12.73 -1.04 -1.66
C LEU A 89 12.38 -1.90 -2.88
N LYS A 90 12.08 -1.28 -4.04
CA LYS A 90 11.85 -2.02 -5.29
C LYS A 90 13.11 -2.76 -5.76
N SER A 91 14.27 -2.14 -5.63
CA SER A 91 15.56 -2.78 -5.96
C SER A 91 15.84 -3.97 -5.04
N ALA A 92 15.58 -3.82 -3.74
CA ALA A 92 15.74 -4.86 -2.73
C ALA A 92 14.86 -6.10 -2.98
N GLN A 93 13.70 -5.93 -3.65
CA GLN A 93 12.84 -7.03 -4.08
C GLN A 93 13.43 -7.84 -5.24
N GLY A 94 14.44 -7.33 -5.97
CA GLY A 94 14.95 -7.91 -7.21
C GLY A 94 15.56 -9.31 -7.07
N ALA A 95 15.99 -9.70 -5.87
CA ALA A 95 16.51 -11.04 -5.61
C ALA A 95 15.41 -12.11 -5.38
N ARG A 96 14.16 -11.70 -5.18
CA ARG A 96 13.02 -12.59 -4.91
C ARG A 96 12.35 -13.04 -6.22
N GLN A 97 11.83 -14.28 -6.25
CA GLN A 97 11.18 -14.81 -7.44
C GLN A 97 9.78 -14.22 -7.66
N GLN A 98 9.02 -14.04 -6.58
CA GLN A 98 7.65 -13.53 -6.61
C GLN A 98 7.41 -12.48 -5.50
N PRO A 99 8.14 -11.35 -5.53
CA PRO A 99 7.92 -10.31 -4.54
C PRO A 99 6.54 -9.67 -4.71
N LEU A 100 5.94 -9.28 -3.60
CA LEU A 100 4.67 -8.55 -3.56
C LEU A 100 4.91 -7.11 -3.07
N TRP A 101 4.38 -6.14 -3.81
CA TRP A 101 4.33 -4.75 -3.40
C TRP A 101 2.86 -4.35 -3.18
N LEU A 102 2.54 -3.89 -1.98
CA LEU A 102 1.24 -3.34 -1.62
C LEU A 102 1.41 -1.85 -1.35
N GLY A 103 1.01 -1.01 -2.31
CA GLY A 103 1.02 0.44 -2.16
C GLY A 103 -0.38 0.95 -1.84
N ILE A 104 -0.52 1.64 -0.72
CA ILE A 104 -1.77 2.30 -0.32
C ILE A 104 -1.49 3.79 -0.24
N SER A 105 -2.33 4.61 -0.85
CA SER A 105 -2.14 6.05 -0.85
C SER A 105 -3.44 6.79 -1.03
N THR A 106 -3.48 7.98 -0.45
CA THR A 106 -4.43 9.03 -0.83
C THR A 106 -3.81 9.96 -1.87
N ALA A 107 -4.62 10.86 -2.44
CA ALA A 107 -4.12 11.91 -3.32
C ALA A 107 -3.30 12.94 -2.53
N GLY A 108 -2.03 13.10 -2.89
CA GLY A 108 -1.14 14.08 -2.29
C GLY A 108 -1.14 15.43 -3.02
N ARG A 109 -0.57 16.46 -2.39
CA ARG A 109 -0.34 17.77 -3.04
C ARG A 109 0.89 17.80 -3.96
N ASN A 110 1.71 16.76 -3.92
CA ASN A 110 2.95 16.70 -4.69
C ASN A 110 2.73 16.03 -6.05
N ALA A 111 2.72 16.84 -7.12
CA ALA A 111 2.60 16.37 -8.51
C ALA A 111 3.92 15.86 -9.11
N SER A 112 4.98 15.66 -8.31
CA SER A 112 6.25 15.04 -8.73
C SER A 112 6.68 13.86 -7.85
N GLY A 113 5.75 13.30 -7.07
CA GLY A 113 6.01 12.14 -6.21
C GLY A 113 5.79 10.79 -6.90
N PRO A 114 6.29 9.69 -6.30
CA PRO A 114 6.22 8.34 -6.87
C PRO A 114 4.79 7.86 -7.11
N ALA A 115 3.82 8.28 -6.29
CA ALA A 115 2.41 7.95 -6.50
C ALA A 115 1.85 8.58 -7.78
N TYR A 116 2.18 9.85 -8.05
CA TYR A 116 1.68 10.54 -9.24
C TYR A 116 2.36 10.06 -10.53
N ASP A 117 3.63 9.68 -10.46
CA ASP A 117 4.32 9.03 -11.58
C ASP A 117 3.70 7.66 -11.92
N GLY A 118 3.31 6.88 -10.90
CA GLY A 118 2.54 5.66 -11.07
C GLY A 118 1.21 5.93 -11.78
N TRP A 119 0.41 6.87 -11.25
CA TRP A 119 -0.86 7.28 -11.85
C TRP A 119 -0.73 7.67 -13.32
N LYS A 120 0.23 8.53 -13.68
CA LYS A 120 0.48 8.93 -15.08
C LYS A 120 0.90 7.76 -15.96
N SER A 121 1.66 6.82 -15.42
CA SER A 121 2.09 5.62 -16.17
C SER A 121 0.89 4.72 -16.45
N ASP A 122 0.05 4.50 -15.45
CA ASP A 122 -1.19 3.72 -15.55
C ASP A 122 -2.17 4.34 -16.55
N GLN A 123 -2.32 5.67 -16.56
CA GLN A 123 -3.08 6.38 -17.60
C GLN A 123 -2.52 6.13 -18.99
N GLN A 124 -1.21 6.21 -19.18
CA GLN A 124 -0.58 5.93 -20.49
C GLN A 124 -0.78 4.48 -20.94
N VAL A 125 -0.85 3.52 -20.00
CA VAL A 125 -1.20 2.13 -20.32
C VAL A 125 -2.63 2.04 -20.83
N LEU A 126 -3.60 2.65 -20.13
CA LEU A 126 -5.01 2.66 -20.55
C LEU A 126 -5.23 3.36 -21.89
N GLU A 127 -4.47 4.42 -22.17
CA GLU A 127 -4.51 5.15 -23.44
C GLU A 127 -3.77 4.43 -24.59
N GLY A 128 -3.12 3.29 -24.32
CA GLY A 128 -2.34 2.55 -25.30
C GLY A 128 -1.01 3.23 -25.71
N LYS A 129 -0.59 4.26 -24.97
CA LYS A 129 0.68 4.99 -25.19
C LYS A 129 1.88 4.28 -24.56
N LEU A 130 1.66 3.48 -23.52
CA LEU A 130 2.67 2.67 -22.85
C LEU A 130 2.28 1.19 -22.90
N ARG A 131 3.16 0.35 -23.46
CA ARG A 131 2.94 -1.11 -23.49
C ARG A 131 3.45 -1.75 -22.19
N ALA A 132 2.53 -2.33 -21.42
CA ALA A 132 2.84 -2.99 -20.15
C ALA A 132 2.05 -4.32 -20.00
N ASP A 133 2.45 -5.36 -20.74
CA ASP A 133 1.73 -6.64 -20.87
C ASP A 133 1.50 -7.41 -19.54
N ARG A 134 2.18 -7.01 -18.46
CA ARG A 134 2.10 -7.63 -17.13
C ARG A 134 1.37 -6.77 -16.10
N VAL A 135 0.77 -5.67 -16.53
CA VAL A 135 0.08 -4.72 -15.67
C VAL A 135 -1.41 -4.80 -15.96
N PHE A 136 -2.20 -4.91 -14.89
CA PHE A 136 -3.63 -4.70 -14.93
C PHE A 136 -3.92 -3.36 -14.26
N VAL A 137 -4.63 -2.48 -14.97
CA VAL A 137 -5.00 -1.15 -14.49
C VAL A 137 -6.52 -1.06 -14.45
N ALA A 138 -7.06 -0.64 -13.30
CA ALA A 138 -8.44 -0.22 -13.15
C ALA A 138 -8.44 1.16 -12.48
N MET A 139 -8.97 2.16 -13.19
CA MET A 139 -9.02 3.55 -12.70
C MET A 139 -10.48 4.01 -12.69
N TYR A 140 -10.92 4.46 -11.52
CA TYR A 140 -12.22 5.09 -11.30
C TYR A 140 -11.93 6.56 -11.00
N ALA A 141 -12.23 7.43 -11.95
CA ALA A 141 -11.83 8.84 -11.91
C ALA A 141 -12.95 9.74 -12.42
N ALA A 142 -12.91 11.00 -12.00
CA ALA A 142 -13.89 12.01 -12.38
C ALA A 142 -13.69 12.39 -13.86
N ASP A 143 -14.77 12.76 -14.53
CA ASP A 143 -14.69 13.31 -15.89
C ASP A 143 -14.33 14.80 -15.81
N PRO A 144 -13.76 15.38 -16.88
CA PRO A 144 -13.63 16.83 -16.97
C PRO A 144 -14.99 17.50 -16.81
N GLY A 145 -15.12 18.42 -15.83
CA GLY A 145 -16.37 19.11 -15.52
C GLY A 145 -17.11 18.58 -14.28
N ASP A 146 -16.67 17.45 -13.70
CA ASP A 146 -17.26 16.90 -12.48
C ASP A 146 -16.80 17.64 -11.19
N GLU A 147 -15.99 18.70 -11.29
CA GLU A 147 -15.34 19.34 -10.14
C GLU A 147 -16.34 20.05 -9.21
N ASP A 148 -17.33 20.71 -9.81
CA ASP A 148 -18.32 21.52 -9.10
C ASP A 148 -19.40 20.65 -8.44
N ASN A 149 -19.57 19.41 -8.92
CA ASN A 149 -20.58 18.45 -8.45
C ASN A 149 -19.94 17.17 -7.89
N ARG A 150 -18.69 17.25 -7.42
CA ARG A 150 -17.91 16.11 -6.90
C ARG A 150 -18.56 15.33 -5.75
N PHE A 151 -19.55 15.91 -5.08
CA PHE A 151 -20.31 15.27 -4.00
C PHE A 151 -21.67 14.72 -4.46
N ASP A 152 -22.05 14.94 -5.72
CA ASP A 152 -23.27 14.37 -6.26
C ASP A 152 -23.19 12.85 -6.20
N PRO A 153 -24.23 12.16 -5.68
CA PRO A 153 -24.24 10.71 -5.57
C PRO A 153 -23.87 9.96 -6.86
N GLY A 154 -24.32 10.46 -8.02
CA GLY A 154 -23.99 9.87 -9.32
C GLY A 154 -22.52 10.01 -9.72
N VAL A 155 -21.86 11.10 -9.33
CA VAL A 155 -20.41 11.26 -9.50
C VAL A 155 -19.69 10.31 -8.54
N VAL A 156 -20.08 10.29 -7.27
CA VAL A 156 -19.43 9.44 -6.26
C VAL A 156 -19.55 7.94 -6.58
N GLU A 157 -20.70 7.49 -7.10
CA GLU A 157 -20.90 6.11 -7.57
C GLU A 157 -19.93 5.76 -8.70
N LYS A 158 -19.67 6.68 -9.63
CA LYS A 158 -18.68 6.50 -10.70
C LYS A 158 -17.24 6.36 -10.17
N LEU A 159 -16.91 7.08 -9.10
CA LEU A 159 -15.57 7.12 -8.52
C LEU A 159 -15.26 5.94 -7.60
N ASN A 160 -16.30 5.28 -7.06
CA ASN A 160 -16.12 4.27 -6.03
C ASN A 160 -16.76 2.92 -6.42
N PRO A 161 -15.97 1.90 -6.78
CA PRO A 161 -16.49 0.57 -7.12
C PRO A 161 -17.19 -0.16 -5.96
N LEU A 162 -17.14 0.40 -4.74
CA LEU A 162 -17.81 -0.14 -3.55
C LEU A 162 -19.01 0.72 -3.11
N TYR A 163 -19.51 1.61 -3.97
CA TYR A 163 -20.72 2.39 -3.74
C TYR A 163 -21.92 1.47 -3.48
N GLY A 164 -22.69 1.75 -2.42
CA GLY A 164 -23.84 0.92 -2.02
C GLY A 164 -23.47 -0.40 -1.32
N ILE A 165 -22.18 -0.70 -1.16
CA ILE A 165 -21.69 -1.91 -0.47
C ILE A 165 -21.01 -1.51 0.84
N SER A 166 -19.84 -0.88 0.76
CA SER A 166 -19.09 -0.42 1.94
C SER A 166 -19.14 1.10 2.09
N LEU A 167 -19.38 1.84 1.01
CA LEU A 167 -19.71 3.25 1.07
C LEU A 167 -21.23 3.40 1.09
N ASN A 168 -21.77 3.87 2.22
CA ASN A 168 -23.21 4.11 2.36
C ASN A 168 -23.60 5.41 1.62
N PRO A 169 -24.50 5.35 0.61
CA PRO A 169 -24.99 6.53 -0.11
C PRO A 169 -25.50 7.65 0.80
N THR A 170 -26.18 7.31 1.89
CA THR A 170 -26.77 8.28 2.82
C THR A 170 -25.73 9.09 3.59
N SER A 171 -24.50 8.58 3.73
CA SER A 171 -23.42 9.30 4.41
C SER A 171 -22.91 10.51 3.61
N LEU A 172 -23.17 10.56 2.30
CA LEU A 172 -22.74 11.63 1.40
C LEU A 172 -23.68 12.84 1.44
N GLU A 173 -24.92 12.67 1.90
CA GLU A 173 -25.91 13.75 2.01
C GLU A 173 -25.66 14.67 3.22
N THR A 174 -24.73 14.29 4.10
CA THR A 174 -24.45 14.94 5.39
C THR A 174 -23.14 15.72 5.46
N GLU A 175 -22.37 15.80 4.36
CA GLU A 175 -21.17 16.65 4.23
C GLU A 175 -21.44 17.89 3.39
#